data_AF-A0A2V9IGQ6-F1
#
_entry.id   AF-A0A2V9IGQ6-F1
#
_cell.length_a   1.000
_cell.length_b   1.000
_cell.length_c   1.000
_cell.angle_alpha   90.00
_cell.angle_beta   90.00
_cell.angle_gamma   90.00
#
_symmetry.space_group_name_H-M   'P 1'
#
loop_
_entity.id
_entity.type
_entity.pdbx_description
1 polymer ?
#
loop_
_entity_poly.entity_id
_entity_poly.type
_entity_poly.pdbx_seq_one_letter_code
_entity_poly.pdbx_strand_id
1 'polypeptide(L)'
;MAAYTAMPARASVGFQPVLPQELSMTSEPQAPGARAIVLDRRVDRYDAGHTPHEDNYFRIKILTEEGRKYADIEIPFVKRHQGVI
;
A
#
# COMPACT_ATOMS: atom_id res chain seq x y z
N MET A 1 40.17 -4.07 17.55
CA MET A 1 39.41 -4.67 16.44
C MET A 1 37.94 -4.62 16.81
N ALA A 2 37.14 -3.72 16.21
CA ALA A 2 35.71 -3.65 16.47
C ALA A 2 34.99 -4.65 15.54
N ALA A 3 34.28 -5.61 16.10
CA ALA A 3 33.46 -6.54 15.32
C ALA A 3 32.16 -5.84 14.92
N TYR A 4 31.90 -5.75 13.62
CA TYR A 4 30.65 -5.20 13.09
C TYR A 4 29.58 -6.31 13.13
N THR A 5 28.59 -6.17 14.00
CA THR A 5 27.46 -7.10 14.05
C THR A 5 26.55 -6.80 12.86
N ALA A 6 26.39 -7.76 11.95
CA ALA A 6 25.41 -7.66 10.88
C ALA A 6 24.01 -7.59 11.49
N MET A 7 23.27 -6.49 11.23
CA MET A 7 21.88 -6.42 11.62
C MET A 7 21.04 -7.39 10.76
N PRO A 8 20.15 -8.19 11.37
CA PRO A 8 19.27 -9.06 10.60
C PRO A 8 18.38 -8.21 9.69
N ALA A 9 18.27 -8.61 8.43
CA ALA A 9 17.28 -8.04 7.52
C ALA A 9 15.89 -8.31 8.10
N ARG A 10 15.17 -7.25 8.48
CA ARG A 10 13.74 -7.36 8.74
C ARG A 10 13.08 -7.62 7.39
N ALA A 11 12.26 -8.67 7.29
CA ALA A 11 11.33 -8.77 6.17
C ALA A 11 10.60 -7.43 6.06
N SER A 12 10.51 -6.88 4.85
CA SER A 12 9.56 -5.79 4.59
C SER A 12 8.20 -6.20 5.15
N VAL A 13 7.38 -5.24 5.58
CA VAL A 13 5.97 -5.51 5.89
C VAL A 13 5.40 -6.28 4.69
N GLY A 14 5.24 -7.59 4.84
CA GLY A 14 4.96 -8.47 3.71
C GLY A 14 3.58 -8.12 3.18
N PHE A 15 3.44 -7.99 1.87
CA PHE A 15 2.11 -7.92 1.27
C PHE A 15 1.33 -9.16 1.70
N GLN A 16 0.06 -8.97 2.09
CA GLN A 16 -0.82 -10.10 2.38
C GLN A 16 -0.89 -11.02 1.16
N PRO A 17 -0.94 -12.35 1.34
CA PRO A 17 -1.12 -13.27 0.23
C PRO A 17 -2.29 -12.88 -0.66
N VAL A 18 -2.17 -13.15 -1.95
CA VAL A 18 -3.26 -12.87 -2.88
C VAL A 18 -4.29 -14.00 -2.82
N LEU A 19 -5.54 -13.68 -2.50
CA LEU A 19 -6.60 -14.69 -2.43
C LEU A 19 -6.96 -15.16 -3.84
N PRO A 20 -7.18 -16.47 -4.06
CA PRO A 20 -7.60 -16.99 -5.36
C PRO A 20 -8.85 -16.32 -5.92
N GLN A 21 -9.80 -15.97 -5.05
CA GLN A 21 -11.04 -15.28 -5.42
C GLN A 21 -10.75 -13.91 -6.03
N GLU A 22 -9.84 -13.14 -5.42
CA GLU A 22 -9.44 -11.82 -5.91
C GLU A 22 -8.72 -11.92 -7.26
N LEU A 23 -7.91 -12.97 -7.48
CA LEU A 23 -7.29 -13.24 -8.77
C LEU A 23 -8.33 -13.48 -9.87
N SER A 24 -9.39 -14.22 -9.56
CA SER A 24 -10.46 -14.55 -10.50
C SER A 24 -11.47 -13.42 -10.74
N MET A 25 -11.41 -12.31 -10.00
CA MET A 25 -12.32 -11.18 -10.21
C MET A 25 -12.13 -10.54 -11.60
N THR A 26 -13.24 -10.35 -12.31
CA THR A 26 -13.32 -9.63 -13.60
C THR A 26 -14.30 -8.46 -13.58
N SER A 27 -15.12 -8.36 -12.53
CA SER A 27 -16.04 -7.25 -12.28
C SER A 27 -16.37 -7.13 -10.79
N GLU A 28 -16.98 -6.00 -10.39
CA GLU A 28 -17.51 -5.77 -9.05
C GLU A 28 -19.00 -5.38 -9.17
N PRO A 29 -19.95 -6.19 -8.67
CA PRO A 29 -21.38 -5.89 -8.74
C PRO A 29 -21.78 -4.55 -8.14
N GLN A 30 -21.09 -4.08 -7.09
CA GLN A 30 -21.35 -2.80 -6.46
C GLN A 30 -20.76 -1.61 -7.24
N ALA A 31 -19.91 -1.87 -8.23
CA ALA A 31 -19.32 -0.87 -9.11
C ALA A 31 -19.35 -1.35 -10.59
N PRO A 32 -20.54 -1.47 -11.21
CA PRO A 32 -20.66 -1.96 -12.58
C PRO A 32 -19.84 -1.13 -13.56
N GLY A 33 -19.06 -1.79 -14.41
CA GLY A 33 -18.23 -1.13 -15.42
C GLY A 33 -16.95 -0.49 -14.89
N ALA A 34 -16.66 -0.57 -13.59
CA ALA A 34 -15.41 -0.08 -13.02
C ALA A 34 -14.20 -0.76 -13.70
N ARG A 35 -13.19 0.04 -14.03
CA ARG A 35 -11.97 -0.44 -14.70
C ARG A 35 -10.95 -1.01 -13.73
N ALA A 36 -11.00 -0.54 -12.48
CA ALA A 36 -10.25 -1.01 -11.33
C ALA A 36 -11.05 -0.72 -10.05
N ILE A 37 -10.77 -1.45 -8.98
CA ILE A 37 -11.38 -1.27 -7.66
C ILE A 37 -10.32 -1.35 -6.57
N VAL A 38 -10.54 -0.64 -5.47
CA VAL A 38 -9.73 -0.79 -4.24
C VAL A 38 -10.38 -1.88 -3.40
N LEU A 39 -9.65 -2.98 -3.19
CA LEU A 39 -10.07 -4.10 -2.34
C LEU A 39 -9.77 -3.84 -0.87
N ASP A 40 -8.62 -3.22 -0.59
CA ASP A 40 -8.21 -2.85 0.75
C ASP A 40 -7.42 -1.54 0.71
N ARG A 41 -7.70 -0.67 1.68
CA ARG A 41 -6.92 0.53 1.96
C ARG A 41 -6.73 0.62 3.47
N ARG A 42 -5.48 0.57 3.91
CA ARG A 42 -5.08 0.77 5.30
C ARG A 42 -4.11 1.94 5.40
N VAL A 43 -4.32 2.75 6.43
CA VAL A 43 -3.48 3.90 6.76
C VAL A 43 -3.15 3.78 8.23
N ASP A 44 -1.95 3.33 8.53
CA ASP A 44 -1.47 3.15 9.89
C ASP A 44 -0.63 4.37 10.25
N ARG A 45 -1.15 5.22 11.13
CA ARG A 45 -0.48 6.44 11.58
C ARG A 45 0.12 6.24 12.96
N TYR A 46 1.40 6.58 13.08
CA TYR A 46 2.12 6.61 14.34
C TYR A 46 2.56 8.04 14.65
N ASP A 47 1.85 8.69 15.57
CA ASP A 47 2.08 10.09 15.95
C ASP A 47 2.98 10.26 17.19
N ALA A 48 3.52 9.17 17.74
CA ALA A 48 4.31 9.21 18.97
C ALA A 48 5.83 9.22 18.71
N GLY A 49 6.59 9.75 19.67
CA GLY A 49 8.06 9.70 19.68
C GLY A 49 8.74 10.63 18.68
N HIS A 50 10.01 10.35 18.37
CA HIS A 50 10.86 11.20 17.53
C HIS A 50 10.76 10.91 16.02
N THR A 51 9.95 9.91 15.64
CA THR A 51 9.81 9.44 14.24
C THR A 51 8.34 9.22 13.91
N PRO A 52 7.53 10.27 13.91
CA PRO A 52 6.15 10.14 13.47
C PRO A 52 6.12 9.75 11.99
N HIS A 53 5.28 8.77 11.65
CA HIS A 53 5.19 8.22 10.31
C HIS A 53 3.79 7.72 10.01
N GLU A 54 3.51 7.54 8.72
CA GLU A 54 2.27 6.97 8.21
C GLU A 54 2.61 5.88 7.18
N ASP A 55 2.16 4.67 7.45
CA ASP A 55 2.27 3.54 6.53
C ASP A 55 0.96 3.44 5.72
N ASN A 56 1.09 3.57 4.40
CA ASN A 56 -0.03 3.48 3.48
C ASN A 56 0.00 2.13 2.74
N TYR A 57 -1.06 1.34 2.88
CA TYR A 57 -1.24 0.07 2.17
C TYR A 57 -2.47 0.16 1.25
N PHE A 58 -2.26 -0.18 -0.01
CA PHE A 58 -3.32 -0.28 -1.00
C PHE A 58 -3.29 -1.65 -1.68
N ARG A 59 -4.48 -2.20 -1.90
CA ARG A 59 -4.69 -3.40 -2.69
C ARG A 59 -5.70 -3.09 -3.79
N ILE A 60 -5.18 -2.91 -5.00
CA ILE A 60 -5.98 -2.49 -6.16
C ILE A 60 -6.15 -3.68 -7.10
N LYS A 61 -7.39 -4.00 -7.45
CA LYS A 61 -7.69 -4.98 -8.50
C LYS A 61 -7.94 -4.24 -9.81
N ILE A 62 -7.10 -4.51 -10.79
CA ILE A 62 -7.30 -4.08 -12.17
C ILE A 62 -8.25 -5.08 -12.84
N LEU A 63 -9.39 -4.60 -13.34
CA LEU A 63 -10.44 -5.43 -13.93
C LEU A 63 -10.38 -5.46 -15.46
N THR A 64 -9.74 -4.45 -16.06
CA THR A 64 -9.67 -4.28 -17.53
C THR A 64 -8.33 -3.67 -17.94
N GLU A 65 -7.98 -3.81 -19.22
CA GLU A 65 -6.78 -3.20 -19.83
C GLU A 65 -6.71 -1.68 -19.60
N GLU A 66 -7.84 -0.97 -19.76
CA GLU A 66 -7.94 0.47 -19.53
C GLU A 66 -7.66 0.85 -18.06
N GLY A 67 -7.95 -0.07 -17.14
CA GLY A 67 -7.77 0.11 -15.71
C GLY A 67 -6.31 0.19 -15.28
N ARG A 68 -5.35 -0.25 -16.12
CA ARG A 68 -3.91 -0.18 -15.79
C ARG A 68 -3.41 1.24 -15.47
N LYS A 69 -4.11 2.28 -15.95
CA LYS A 69 -3.82 3.67 -15.57
C LYS A 69 -3.96 3.96 -14.07
N TYR A 70 -4.56 3.04 -13.31
CA TYR A 70 -4.71 3.09 -11.85
C TYR A 70 -3.75 2.15 -11.10
N ALA A 71 -2.83 1.49 -11.80
CA ALA A 71 -1.85 0.59 -11.18
C ALA A 71 -0.63 1.34 -10.60
N ASP A 72 -0.48 2.62 -10.94
CA ASP A 72 0.57 3.47 -10.40
C ASP A 72 0.12 4.05 -9.04
N ILE A 73 1.02 3.99 -8.05
CA ILE A 73 0.81 4.61 -6.73
C ILE A 73 1.81 5.75 -6.57
N GLU A 74 1.30 6.97 -6.45
CA GLU A 74 2.10 8.15 -6.13
C GLU A 74 1.97 8.47 -4.64
N ILE A 75 3.09 8.51 -3.92
CA ILE A 75 3.16 8.98 -2.53
C ILE A 75 3.86 10.35 -2.57
N PRO A 76 3.10 11.45 -2.68
CA PRO A 76 3.70 12.78 -2.81
C PRO A 76 4.40 13.17 -1.51
N PHE A 77 5.69 13.51 -1.61
CA PHE A 77 6.42 14.07 -0.48
C PHE A 77 6.21 15.58 -0.40
N VAL A 78 5.32 16.02 0.49
CA VAL A 78 5.05 17.45 0.71
C VAL A 78 6.01 18.00 1.76
N LYS A 79 7.14 18.56 1.28
CA LYS A 79 8.16 19.19 2.14
C LYS A 79 7.62 20.52 2.70
N ARG A 80 6.81 20.45 3.77
CA ARG A 80 6.40 21.51 4.73
C ARG A 80 5.13 21.16 5.53
N HIS A 81 4.45 20.05 5.24
CA HIS A 81 3.34 19.56 6.06
C HIS A 81 3.87 18.50 7.03
N GLN A 82 4.53 18.94 8.10
CA GLN A 82 4.61 18.14 9.33
C GLN A 82 3.25 18.23 10.00
N GLY A 83 2.26 17.52 9.46
CA GLY A 83 0.95 17.35 10.08
C GLY A 83 1.00 16.35 11.23
N VAL A 84 2.03 16.45 12.06
CA VAL A 84 2.16 15.74 13.32
C VAL A 84 2.08 16.84 14.35
N ILE A 85 0.90 16.98 14.94
CA ILE A 85 0.60 17.88 16.05
C ILE A 85 0.86 17.11 17.34
#